data_AF-A0A9E6VTT3-F1
#
_entry.id   AF-A0A9E6VTT3-F1
#
_cell.length_a   1.000
_cell.length_b   1.000
_cell.length_c   1.000
_cell.angle_alpha   90.00
_cell.angle_beta   90.00
_cell.angle_gamma   90.00
#
_symmetry.space_group_name_H-M   'P 1'
#
loop_
_entity.id
_entity.type
_entity.pdbx_description
1 polymer ?
#
loop_
_entity_poly.entity_id
_entity_poly.type
_entity_poly.pdbx_seq_one_letter_code
_entity_poly.pdbx_strand_id
1 'polypeptide(L)'
;MSYRSLAECIADLEKHGHLVRVKEEADPFLEMAAIQLRVYRAGGPALLFERVKGCAFPAASNLFGTMERSRFIFRDSLAKVQQLIKLKNDPMMAFRHPFRYAGTALSAMKALPKKTGSAAVLYKETSISKLPQLQCWPKDGGAFITLPLVYTEDFDQPGVMHANLGMYRIQLSGNDYVPDKEIGLHYQLHRGIGVHQSKAKGKPLRVSIFVGGPPALTMAAVMPLPEGISELTFAGILGNRRVRYTMHDGYTIASDADFVITGELHTGENKPEGPFGDHLGYYSLKHDFPVLRVHKVWHRQNAIWPFTVVGR
;
A
#
# COMPACT_ATOMS: atom_id res chain seq x y z
N MET A 1 11.58 -16.11 -6.99
CA MET A 1 11.57 -15.74 -5.57
C MET A 1 10.22 -15.15 -5.19
N SER A 2 9.80 -15.31 -3.93
CA SER A 2 8.60 -14.63 -3.39
C SER A 2 9.06 -13.72 -2.25
N TYR A 3 8.81 -12.42 -2.37
CA TYR A 3 9.23 -11.47 -1.35
C TYR A 3 8.31 -11.55 -0.13
N ARG A 4 8.92 -11.69 1.05
CA ARG A 4 8.25 -11.68 2.35
C ARG A 4 8.17 -10.28 2.95
N SER A 5 8.94 -9.33 2.42
CA SER A 5 9.01 -7.94 2.90
C SER A 5 9.49 -7.02 1.79
N LEU A 6 9.35 -5.70 1.99
CA LEU A 6 9.94 -4.72 1.09
C LEU A 6 11.46 -4.81 1.12
N ALA A 7 12.06 -5.01 2.30
CA ALA A 7 13.51 -5.16 2.46
C ALA A 7 14.10 -6.29 1.59
N GLU A 8 13.41 -7.43 1.48
CA GLU A 8 13.84 -8.51 0.57
C GLU A 8 13.77 -8.09 -0.91
N CYS A 9 12.74 -7.33 -1.30
CA CYS A 9 12.64 -6.79 -2.66
C CYS A 9 13.76 -5.78 -2.95
N ILE A 10 14.04 -4.87 -2.03
CA ILE A 10 15.11 -3.88 -2.13
C ILE A 10 16.47 -4.56 -2.32
N ALA A 11 16.78 -5.57 -1.50
CA ALA A 11 18.03 -6.32 -1.60
C ALA A 11 18.16 -7.05 -2.95
N ASP A 12 17.07 -7.62 -3.47
CA ASP A 12 17.06 -8.30 -4.76
C ASP A 12 17.19 -7.33 -5.94
N LEU A 13 16.55 -6.16 -5.87
CA LEU A 13 16.72 -5.10 -6.86
C LEU A 13 18.16 -4.58 -6.89
N GLU A 14 18.76 -4.35 -5.72
CA GLU A 14 20.17 -3.92 -5.60
C GLU A 14 21.12 -4.95 -6.20
N LYS A 15 20.95 -6.23 -5.84
CA LYS A 15 21.77 -7.34 -6.35
C LYS A 15 21.78 -7.42 -7.88
N HIS A 16 20.70 -7.00 -8.53
CA HIS A 16 20.55 -7.07 -9.99
C HIS A 16 20.66 -5.71 -10.69
N GLY A 17 21.20 -4.69 -10.00
CA GLY A 17 21.46 -3.38 -10.60
C GLY A 17 20.21 -2.53 -10.89
N HIS A 18 19.05 -2.91 -10.35
CA HIS A 18 17.80 -2.16 -10.49
C HIS A 18 17.60 -1.11 -9.38
N LEU A 19 18.51 -0.99 -8.42
CA LEU A 19 18.42 -0.06 -7.29
C LEU A 19 19.75 0.65 -7.02
N VAL A 20 19.64 1.93 -6.66
CA VAL A 20 20.75 2.75 -6.16
C VAL A 20 20.43 3.23 -4.74
N ARG A 21 21.42 3.21 -3.86
CA ARG A 21 21.33 3.78 -2.51
C ARG A 21 21.76 5.24 -2.53
N VAL A 22 20.89 6.12 -2.04
CA VAL A 22 21.21 7.52 -1.73
C VAL A 22 21.67 7.54 -0.28
N LYS A 23 22.99 7.69 -0.09
CA LYS A 23 23.59 7.62 1.23
C LYS A 23 23.42 8.94 1.96
N GLU A 24 23.55 10.04 1.24
CA GLU A 24 23.40 11.41 1.72
C GLU A 24 22.06 11.60 2.45
N GLU A 25 22.04 12.48 3.45
CA GLU A 25 20.78 12.85 4.08
C GLU A 25 19.93 13.61 3.07
N ALA A 26 18.67 13.20 2.91
CA ALA A 26 17.72 13.84 2.02
C ALA A 26 16.49 14.32 2.81
N ASP A 27 16.01 15.51 2.48
CA ASP A 27 14.85 16.14 3.08
C ASP A 27 13.55 15.54 2.50
N PRO A 28 12.63 15.02 3.34
CA PRO A 28 11.31 14.59 2.87
C PRO A 28 10.44 15.76 2.39
N PHE A 29 10.81 17.00 2.72
CA PHE A 29 10.20 18.20 2.15
C PHE A 29 10.84 18.52 0.80
N LEU A 30 10.13 18.17 -0.28
CA LEU A 30 10.43 18.47 -1.69
C LEU A 30 11.68 17.79 -2.29
N GLU A 31 12.78 17.66 -1.54
CA GLU A 31 14.06 17.17 -2.08
C GLU A 31 13.96 15.72 -2.56
N MET A 32 13.52 14.80 -1.70
CA MET A 32 13.34 13.39 -2.06
C MET A 32 12.41 13.21 -3.27
N ALA A 33 11.35 14.03 -3.35
CA ALA A 33 10.42 14.04 -4.46
C ALA A 33 11.07 14.53 -5.76
N ALA A 34 11.82 15.63 -5.70
CA ALA A 34 12.55 16.17 -6.85
C ALA A 34 13.60 15.17 -7.39
N ILE A 35 14.32 14.48 -6.49
CA ILE A 35 15.26 13.42 -6.86
C ILE A 35 14.53 12.28 -7.57
N GLN A 36 13.46 11.74 -6.97
CA GLN A 36 12.70 10.66 -7.57
C GLN A 36 12.14 11.04 -8.95
N LEU A 37 11.59 12.25 -9.11
CA LEU A 37 11.04 12.72 -10.40
C LEU A 37 12.10 12.77 -11.50
N ARG A 38 13.30 13.26 -11.20
CA ARG A 38 14.42 13.29 -12.16
C ARG A 38 14.83 11.88 -12.57
N VAL A 39 14.94 10.98 -11.60
CA VAL A 39 15.29 9.57 -11.85
C VAL A 39 14.21 8.86 -12.65
N TYR A 40 12.93 9.07 -12.33
CA TYR A 40 11.81 8.52 -13.10
C TYR A 40 11.81 9.01 -14.55
N ARG A 41 11.97 10.32 -14.79
CA ARG A 41 12.04 10.92 -16.14
C ARG A 41 13.21 10.38 -16.96
N ALA A 42 14.32 10.05 -16.31
CA ALA A 42 15.50 9.44 -16.94
C ALA A 42 15.37 7.91 -17.13
N GLY A 43 14.24 7.29 -16.78
CA GLY A 43 14.09 5.82 -16.82
C GLY A 43 14.96 5.08 -15.81
N GLY A 44 15.39 5.77 -14.75
CA GLY A 44 16.41 5.30 -13.81
C GLY A 44 15.96 4.21 -12.83
N PRO A 45 16.87 3.78 -11.95
CA PRO A 45 16.67 2.69 -11.00
C PRO A 45 15.68 3.07 -9.89
N ALA A 46 15.26 2.07 -9.10
CA ALA A 46 14.67 2.32 -7.79
C ALA A 46 15.70 3.03 -6.88
N LEU A 47 15.22 3.78 -5.90
CA LEU A 47 16.09 4.49 -4.96
C LEU A 47 15.79 4.04 -3.54
N LEU A 48 16.85 3.83 -2.75
CA LEU A 48 16.76 3.69 -1.30
C LEU A 48 17.47 4.89 -0.66
N PHE A 49 16.70 5.77 -0.03
CA PHE A 49 17.22 6.85 0.81
C PHE A 49 17.52 6.28 2.19
N GLU A 50 18.81 6.18 2.53
CA GLU A 50 19.23 5.58 3.80
C GLU A 50 19.04 6.52 4.99
N ARG A 51 19.14 7.83 4.74
CA ARG A 51 19.02 8.88 5.76
C ARG A 51 17.95 9.89 5.34
N VAL A 52 16.79 9.80 5.97
CA VAL A 52 15.70 10.75 5.78
C VAL A 52 15.77 11.76 6.92
N LYS A 53 15.92 13.04 6.61
CA LYS A 53 16.06 14.09 7.61
C LYS A 53 14.89 14.06 8.60
N GLY A 54 15.21 14.06 9.90
CA GLY A 54 14.22 14.04 10.98
C GLY A 54 13.45 12.72 11.15
N CYS A 55 13.80 11.65 10.43
CA CYS A 55 13.14 10.35 10.50
C CYS A 55 14.15 9.21 10.71
N ALA A 56 13.78 8.23 11.55
CA ALA A 56 14.63 7.06 11.81
C ALA A 56 14.51 5.97 10.73
N PHE A 57 13.53 6.08 9.83
CA PHE A 57 13.24 5.05 8.84
C PHE A 57 13.82 5.42 7.48
N PRO A 58 14.48 4.47 6.78
CA PRO A 58 14.84 4.66 5.38
C PRO A 58 13.57 4.68 4.51
N ALA A 59 13.68 5.30 3.34
CA ALA A 59 12.58 5.40 2.40
C ALA A 59 12.96 4.84 1.03
N ALA A 60 12.05 4.11 0.40
CA ALA A 60 12.24 3.58 -0.95
C ALA A 60 11.31 4.25 -1.94
N SER A 61 11.82 4.56 -3.13
CA SER A 61 11.02 5.18 -4.18
C SER A 61 11.30 4.57 -5.55
N ASN A 62 10.47 4.95 -6.51
CA ASN A 62 10.60 4.55 -7.91
C ASN A 62 10.60 3.01 -8.11
N LEU A 63 10.03 2.24 -7.17
CA LEU A 63 9.99 0.77 -7.21
C LEU A 63 9.39 0.26 -8.52
N PHE A 64 8.28 0.84 -8.94
CA PHE A 64 7.54 0.49 -10.17
C PHE A 64 7.79 1.47 -11.32
N GLY A 65 8.87 2.26 -11.26
CA GLY A 65 9.14 3.35 -12.19
C GLY A 65 9.43 2.95 -13.63
N THR A 66 9.75 1.68 -13.90
CA THR A 66 9.88 1.15 -15.27
C THR A 66 9.13 -0.16 -15.41
N MET A 67 8.64 -0.43 -16.62
CA MET A 67 7.96 -1.69 -16.94
C MET A 67 8.89 -2.90 -16.77
N GLU A 68 10.16 -2.74 -17.14
CA GLU A 68 11.19 -3.76 -16.96
C GLU A 68 11.35 -4.14 -15.48
N ARG A 69 11.49 -3.14 -14.60
CA ARG A 69 11.65 -3.38 -13.16
C ARG A 69 10.39 -3.99 -12.54
N SER A 70 9.20 -3.54 -12.95
CA SER A 70 7.94 -4.17 -12.53
C SER A 70 7.85 -5.63 -12.96
N ARG A 71 8.26 -5.96 -14.19
CA ARG A 71 8.36 -7.36 -14.66
C ARG A 71 9.40 -8.16 -13.88
N PHE A 72 10.53 -7.54 -13.53
CA PHE A 72 11.57 -8.16 -12.72
C PHE A 72 11.06 -8.50 -11.31
N ILE A 73 10.38 -7.57 -10.63
CA ILE A 73 9.79 -7.78 -9.29
C ILE A 73 8.82 -8.99 -9.31
N PHE A 74 8.05 -9.16 -10.39
CA PHE A 74 7.04 -10.23 -10.49
C PHE A 74 7.43 -11.38 -11.44
N ARG A 75 8.73 -11.54 -11.74
CA ARG A 75 9.23 -12.46 -12.79
C ARG A 75 8.82 -13.92 -12.60
N ASP A 76 8.65 -14.37 -11.37
CA ASP A 76 8.31 -15.76 -11.03
C ASP A 76 6.80 -16.06 -11.00
N SER A 77 5.96 -15.02 -11.09
CA SER A 77 4.51 -15.13 -10.93
C SER A 77 3.73 -14.58 -12.12
N LEU A 78 4.29 -13.65 -12.90
CA LEU A 78 3.57 -12.94 -13.96
C LEU A 78 2.94 -13.90 -14.99
N ALA A 79 3.70 -14.89 -15.46
CA ALA A 79 3.19 -15.89 -16.41
C ALA A 79 2.03 -16.73 -15.82
N LYS A 80 2.09 -17.05 -14.52
CA LYS A 80 1.06 -17.82 -13.82
C LYS A 80 -0.20 -16.99 -13.59
N VAL A 81 -0.04 -15.73 -13.22
CA VAL A 81 -1.15 -14.77 -13.07
C VAL A 81 -1.88 -14.61 -14.40
N GLN A 82 -1.16 -14.41 -15.50
CA GLN A 82 -1.75 -14.32 -16.84
C GLN A 82 -2.55 -15.57 -17.23
N GLN A 83 -2.04 -16.76 -16.90
CA GLN A 83 -2.77 -18.02 -17.12
C GLN A 83 -4.04 -18.11 -16.26
N LEU A 84 -3.97 -17.75 -14.98
CA LEU A 84 -5.12 -17.77 -14.08
C LEU A 84 -6.23 -16.79 -14.49
N ILE A 85 -5.86 -15.58 -14.92
CA ILE A 85 -6.83 -14.60 -15.44
C ILE A 85 -7.50 -15.14 -16.72
N LYS A 86 -6.73 -15.74 -17.63
CA LYS A 86 -7.29 -16.37 -18.84
C LYS A 86 -8.27 -17.49 -18.51
N LEU A 87 -7.94 -18.35 -17.55
CA LEU A 87 -8.83 -19.42 -17.08
C LEU A 87 -10.10 -18.90 -16.43
N LYS A 88 -10.04 -17.80 -15.68
CA LYS A 88 -11.24 -17.19 -15.09
C LYS A 88 -12.18 -16.64 -16.14
N ASN A 89 -11.64 -16.04 -17.21
CA ASN A 89 -12.43 -15.51 -18.31
C ASN A 89 -12.96 -16.61 -19.24
N ASP A 90 -12.20 -17.69 -19.44
CA ASP A 90 -12.61 -18.86 -20.23
C ASP A 90 -12.22 -20.17 -19.51
N PRO A 91 -13.11 -20.70 -18.65
CA PRO A 91 -12.88 -21.95 -17.93
C PRO A 91 -12.67 -23.17 -18.83
N MET A 92 -13.16 -23.12 -20.08
CA MET A 92 -13.06 -24.21 -21.05
C MET A 92 -11.60 -24.49 -21.45
N MET A 93 -10.72 -23.50 -21.32
CA MET A 93 -9.28 -23.62 -21.58
C MET A 93 -8.58 -24.64 -20.68
N ALA A 94 -9.06 -24.86 -19.45
CA ALA A 94 -8.52 -25.89 -18.56
C ALA A 94 -8.73 -27.29 -19.13
N PHE A 95 -9.91 -27.56 -19.70
CA PHE A 95 -10.25 -28.85 -20.31
C PHE A 95 -9.55 -29.06 -21.66
N ARG A 96 -9.35 -27.99 -22.45
CA ARG A 96 -8.65 -28.06 -23.74
C ARG A 96 -7.13 -28.23 -23.60
N HIS A 97 -6.53 -27.72 -22.52
CA HIS A 97 -5.07 -27.77 -22.31
C HIS A 97 -4.67 -28.14 -20.86
N PRO A 98 -5.03 -29.33 -20.36
CA PRO A 98 -4.88 -29.70 -18.94
C PRO A 98 -3.43 -29.65 -18.44
N PHE A 99 -2.47 -30.14 -19.23
CA PHE A 99 -1.05 -30.13 -18.85
C PHE A 99 -0.45 -28.72 -18.74
N ARG A 100 -0.96 -27.76 -19.52
CA ARG A 100 -0.52 -26.36 -19.47
C ARG A 100 -0.95 -25.67 -18.18
N TYR A 101 -2.07 -26.12 -17.59
CA TYR A 101 -2.69 -25.50 -16.43
C TYR A 101 -2.55 -26.32 -15.13
N ALA A 102 -1.97 -27.51 -15.15
CA ALA A 102 -1.78 -28.32 -13.94
C ALA A 102 -1.06 -27.57 -12.79
N GLY A 103 -0.10 -26.70 -13.10
CA GLY A 103 0.62 -25.86 -12.11
C GLY A 103 -0.19 -24.69 -11.53
N THR A 104 -1.37 -24.37 -12.08
CA THR A 104 -2.21 -23.27 -11.60
C THR A 104 -2.95 -23.63 -10.32
N ALA A 105 -3.25 -24.92 -10.08
CA ALA A 105 -3.88 -25.39 -8.83
C ALA A 105 -3.04 -25.08 -7.58
N LEU A 106 -1.73 -25.32 -7.65
CA LEU A 106 -0.81 -24.99 -6.55
C LEU A 106 -0.72 -23.47 -6.33
N SER A 107 -0.87 -22.68 -7.40
CA SER A 107 -0.89 -21.22 -7.33
C SER A 107 -2.22 -20.71 -6.75
N ALA A 108 -3.34 -21.36 -7.04
CA ALA A 108 -4.64 -21.08 -6.44
C ALA A 108 -4.65 -21.34 -4.94
N MET A 109 -3.90 -22.35 -4.44
CA MET A 109 -3.71 -22.53 -3.00
C MET A 109 -3.02 -21.33 -2.33
N LYS A 110 -2.26 -20.52 -3.07
CA LYS A 110 -1.59 -19.32 -2.55
C LYS A 110 -2.46 -18.07 -2.60
N ALA A 111 -3.61 -18.16 -3.24
CA ALA A 111 -4.57 -17.08 -3.35
C ALA A 111 -5.24 -16.80 -1.99
N LEU A 112 -5.60 -17.84 -1.24
CA LEU A 112 -6.30 -17.66 0.03
C LEU A 112 -5.40 -17.03 1.11
N PRO A 113 -5.85 -15.93 1.77
CA PRO A 113 -5.14 -15.35 2.91
C PRO A 113 -4.93 -16.37 4.03
N LYS A 114 -3.85 -16.19 4.80
CA LYS A 114 -3.50 -17.07 5.93
C LYS A 114 -3.47 -16.28 7.23
N LYS A 115 -4.36 -16.61 8.17
CA LYS A 115 -4.29 -16.10 9.54
C LYS A 115 -3.04 -16.66 10.23
N THR A 116 -2.30 -15.81 10.93
CA THR A 116 -1.12 -16.20 11.70
C THR A 116 -1.13 -15.62 13.11
N GLY A 117 -0.50 -16.33 14.06
CA GLY A 117 -0.47 -15.93 15.48
C GLY A 117 0.52 -14.82 15.82
N SER A 118 1.41 -14.47 14.89
CA SER A 118 2.37 -13.37 15.06
C SER A 118 2.50 -12.56 13.77
N ALA A 119 2.83 -11.27 13.93
CA ALA A 119 3.00 -10.33 12.84
C ALA A 119 4.30 -9.55 13.03
N ALA A 120 5.15 -9.52 11.99
CA ALA A 120 6.43 -8.82 12.03
C ALA A 120 6.26 -7.30 12.20
N VAL A 121 5.15 -6.75 11.69
CA VAL A 121 4.81 -5.33 11.81
C VAL A 121 4.51 -4.89 13.24
N LEU A 122 4.09 -5.80 14.12
CA LEU A 122 3.77 -5.51 15.53
C LEU A 122 5.03 -5.55 16.43
N TYR A 123 6.18 -5.19 15.90
CA TYR A 123 7.44 -5.23 16.65
C TYR A 123 7.56 -4.06 17.63
N LYS A 124 7.24 -2.84 17.20
CA LYS A 124 7.34 -1.64 18.03
C LYS A 124 6.31 -0.57 17.64
N GLU A 125 5.76 0.12 18.65
CA GLU A 125 4.91 1.30 18.46
C GLU A 125 5.73 2.55 18.15
N THR A 126 5.17 3.45 17.35
CA THR A 126 5.71 4.77 17.05
C THR A 126 4.57 5.80 16.95
N SER A 127 4.87 7.04 16.58
CA SER A 127 3.88 8.09 16.35
C SER A 127 3.89 8.55 14.88
N ILE A 128 2.83 9.23 14.45
CA ILE A 128 2.69 9.76 13.09
C ILE A 128 3.82 10.75 12.77
N SER A 129 4.14 11.61 13.72
CA SER A 129 5.22 12.62 13.65
C SER A 129 6.61 12.02 13.49
N LYS A 130 6.80 10.73 13.76
CA LYS A 130 8.07 10.01 13.56
C LYS A 130 8.15 9.27 12.23
N LEU A 131 7.05 9.16 11.48
CA LEU A 131 7.05 8.64 10.11
C LEU A 131 7.61 9.69 9.13
N PRO A 132 8.11 9.30 7.95
CA PRO A 132 8.59 10.25 6.94
C PRO A 132 7.52 11.28 6.58
N GLN A 133 7.79 12.55 6.90
CA GLN A 133 6.90 13.69 6.62
C GLN A 133 7.04 14.13 5.17
N LEU A 134 6.71 13.25 4.23
CA LEU A 134 6.90 13.46 2.80
C LEU A 134 5.95 14.54 2.25
N GLN A 135 6.52 15.63 1.74
CA GLN A 135 5.80 16.64 0.99
C GLN A 135 6.36 16.71 -0.43
N CYS A 136 5.55 16.32 -1.41
CA CYS A 136 6.02 16.15 -2.79
C CYS A 136 6.04 17.45 -3.56
N TRP A 137 5.11 18.36 -3.25
CA TRP A 137 4.94 19.61 -3.97
C TRP A 137 4.86 20.85 -3.06
N PRO A 138 5.31 22.02 -3.54
CA PRO A 138 5.39 23.23 -2.69
C PRO A 138 4.07 23.68 -2.07
N LYS A 139 2.92 23.42 -2.73
CA LYS A 139 1.60 23.82 -2.21
C LYS A 139 0.79 22.67 -1.62
N ASP A 140 1.40 21.50 -1.41
CA ASP A 140 0.75 20.43 -0.67
C ASP A 140 0.40 20.92 0.75
N GLY A 141 -0.78 20.56 1.25
CA GLY A 141 -1.30 21.02 2.55
C GLY A 141 -0.59 20.46 3.78
N GLY A 142 0.39 19.59 3.58
CA GLY A 142 1.21 18.94 4.61
C GLY A 142 1.85 17.66 4.08
N ALA A 143 2.21 16.73 4.99
CA ALA A 143 2.82 15.46 4.60
C ALA A 143 1.78 14.42 4.17
N PHE A 144 2.14 13.58 3.20
CA PHE A 144 1.26 12.56 2.62
C PHE A 144 1.86 11.17 2.60
N ILE A 145 1.02 10.15 2.84
CA ILE A 145 1.31 8.78 2.40
C ILE A 145 0.85 8.65 0.95
N THR A 146 1.78 8.34 0.06
CA THR A 146 1.52 8.26 -1.40
C THR A 146 1.28 6.84 -1.90
N LEU A 147 1.70 5.82 -1.13
CA LEU A 147 1.43 4.39 -1.40
C LEU A 147 0.70 3.69 -0.23
N PRO A 148 -0.35 4.29 0.36
CA PRO A 148 -1.11 3.69 1.45
C PRO A 148 -1.96 2.53 0.94
N LEU A 149 -2.07 1.46 1.73
CA LEU A 149 -2.98 0.34 1.46
C LEU A 149 -4.04 0.32 2.56
N VAL A 150 -5.19 0.90 2.27
CA VAL A 150 -6.26 1.10 3.24
C VAL A 150 -7.18 -0.11 3.24
N TYR A 151 -7.18 -0.80 4.36
CA TYR A 151 -7.95 -2.00 4.61
C TYR A 151 -9.18 -1.69 5.46
N THR A 152 -10.35 -2.14 4.99
CA THR A 152 -11.60 -2.10 5.75
C THR A 152 -12.43 -3.36 5.46
N GLU A 153 -13.26 -3.77 6.42
CA GLU A 153 -14.16 -4.91 6.27
C GLU A 153 -15.61 -4.44 6.14
N ASP A 154 -16.42 -5.22 5.44
CA ASP A 154 -17.85 -5.00 5.34
C ASP A 154 -18.52 -5.31 6.69
N PHE A 155 -19.44 -4.45 7.12
CA PHE A 155 -20.19 -4.65 8.38
C PHE A 155 -21.16 -5.82 8.33
N ASP A 156 -21.79 -6.07 7.17
CA ASP A 156 -22.76 -7.14 6.98
C ASP A 156 -22.06 -8.48 6.72
N GLN A 157 -20.86 -8.45 6.13
CA GLN A 157 -20.05 -9.63 5.81
C GLN A 157 -18.58 -9.44 6.24
N PRO A 158 -18.30 -9.45 7.56
CA PRO A 158 -16.95 -9.22 8.06
C PRO A 158 -15.98 -10.33 7.64
N GLY A 159 -14.70 -9.98 7.53
CA GLY A 159 -13.61 -10.90 7.24
C GLY A 159 -12.82 -10.59 5.97
N VAL A 160 -11.57 -11.08 5.96
CA VAL A 160 -10.55 -10.82 4.92
C VAL A 160 -10.95 -11.18 3.48
N MET A 161 -11.93 -12.06 3.29
CA MET A 161 -12.38 -12.45 1.95
C MET A 161 -13.31 -11.43 1.31
N HIS A 162 -14.00 -10.62 2.12
CA HIS A 162 -14.93 -9.57 1.70
C HIS A 162 -14.39 -8.17 2.00
N ALA A 163 -13.12 -8.09 2.39
CA ALA A 163 -12.48 -6.83 2.71
C ALA A 163 -12.13 -6.03 1.45
N ASN A 164 -12.09 -4.72 1.62
CA ASN A 164 -11.54 -3.79 0.65
C ASN A 164 -10.09 -3.52 1.01
N LEU A 165 -9.17 -3.64 0.03
CA LEU A 165 -7.81 -3.12 0.15
C LEU A 165 -7.56 -2.13 -0.99
N GLY A 166 -7.76 -0.84 -0.73
CA GLY A 166 -7.62 0.20 -1.75
C GLY A 166 -6.46 1.15 -1.47
N MET A 167 -5.93 1.78 -2.52
CA MET A 167 -5.00 2.90 -2.38
C MET A 167 -5.75 4.23 -2.35
N TYR A 168 -5.83 4.84 -1.17
CA TYR A 168 -6.50 6.13 -0.94
C TYR A 168 -5.52 7.09 -0.30
N ARG A 169 -5.39 8.31 -0.86
CA ARG A 169 -4.45 9.32 -0.36
C ARG A 169 -4.70 9.60 1.13
N ILE A 170 -3.61 9.64 1.90
CA ILE A 170 -3.63 9.93 3.34
C ILE A 170 -2.81 11.17 3.63
N GLN A 171 -3.40 12.17 4.26
CA GLN A 171 -2.67 13.33 4.78
C GLN A 171 -2.28 13.08 6.24
N LEU A 172 -0.98 13.00 6.52
CA LEU A 172 -0.44 12.71 7.85
C LEU A 172 -0.40 13.94 8.76
N SER A 173 -0.20 15.13 8.19
CA SER A 173 0.02 16.37 8.96
C SER A 173 -0.42 17.61 8.19
N GLY A 174 -0.38 18.76 8.86
CA GLY A 174 -0.89 20.04 8.34
C GLY A 174 -2.41 20.17 8.53
N ASN A 175 -2.99 21.23 7.96
CA ASN A 175 -4.41 21.59 8.14
C ASN A 175 -4.85 21.52 9.62
N ASP A 176 -6.06 21.03 9.87
CA ASP A 176 -6.74 21.11 11.18
C ASP A 176 -6.66 19.76 11.94
N TYR A 177 -5.78 18.85 11.49
CA TYR A 177 -5.58 17.56 12.13
C TYR A 177 -4.83 17.72 13.44
N VAL A 178 -5.32 17.08 14.50
CA VAL A 178 -4.61 17.03 15.79
C VAL A 178 -3.38 16.12 15.65
N PRO A 179 -2.16 16.64 15.88
CA PRO A 179 -0.93 15.89 15.70
C PRO A 179 -0.94 14.56 16.48
N ASP A 180 -0.45 13.50 15.84
CA ASP A 180 -0.37 12.14 16.40
C ASP A 180 -1.71 11.49 16.80
N LYS A 181 -2.85 12.15 16.53
CA LYS A 181 -4.18 11.63 16.85
C LYS A 181 -5.10 11.54 15.64
N GLU A 182 -4.87 12.33 14.62
CA GLU A 182 -5.76 12.42 13.46
C GLU A 182 -4.98 12.49 12.17
N ILE A 183 -5.53 11.87 11.12
CA ILE A 183 -5.03 11.94 9.75
C ILE A 183 -6.20 12.07 8.77
N GLY A 184 -5.96 12.75 7.64
CA GLY A 184 -6.93 12.88 6.56
C GLY A 184 -6.96 11.63 5.69
N LEU A 185 -8.16 11.15 5.35
CA LEU A 185 -8.35 9.98 4.50
C LEU A 185 -9.24 10.34 3.30
N HIS A 186 -8.62 10.51 2.13
CA HIS A 186 -9.30 10.92 0.91
C HIS A 186 -9.82 9.71 0.13
N TYR A 187 -11.12 9.47 0.17
CA TYR A 187 -11.79 8.49 -0.71
C TYR A 187 -13.12 9.03 -1.24
N GLN A 188 -13.59 8.37 -2.30
CA GLN A 188 -14.88 8.65 -2.91
C GLN A 188 -15.93 7.66 -2.38
N LEU A 189 -17.17 8.13 -2.22
CA LEU A 189 -18.28 7.36 -1.64
C LEU A 189 -18.60 6.05 -2.40
N HIS A 190 -18.34 6.00 -3.70
CA HIS A 190 -18.63 4.84 -4.55
C HIS A 190 -17.49 3.81 -4.60
N ARG A 191 -16.37 4.04 -3.90
CA ARG A 191 -15.28 3.08 -3.78
C ARG A 191 -15.54 2.13 -2.61
N GLY A 192 -14.83 1.00 -2.56
CA GLY A 192 -15.11 -0.07 -1.59
C GLY A 192 -15.20 0.41 -0.13
N ILE A 193 -14.27 1.27 0.30
CA ILE A 193 -14.34 1.88 1.65
C ILE A 193 -15.59 2.73 1.89
N GLY A 194 -16.07 3.48 0.89
CA GLY A 194 -17.28 4.29 1.00
C GLY A 194 -18.55 3.44 1.13
N VAL A 195 -18.57 2.27 0.46
CA VAL A 195 -19.61 1.25 0.64
C VAL A 195 -19.58 0.70 2.07
N HIS A 196 -18.40 0.39 2.61
CA HIS A 196 -18.29 -0.11 3.98
C HIS A 196 -18.72 0.94 5.02
N GLN A 197 -18.36 2.22 4.80
CA GLN A 197 -18.75 3.30 5.70
C GLN A 197 -20.26 3.55 5.68
N SER A 198 -20.93 3.50 4.52
CA SER A 198 -22.38 3.70 4.45
C SER A 198 -23.17 2.60 5.19
N LYS A 199 -22.63 1.38 5.24
CA LYS A 199 -23.17 0.25 6.00
C LYS A 199 -22.91 0.30 7.50
N ALA A 200 -22.05 1.20 7.96
CA ALA A 200 -21.67 1.28 9.37
C ALA A 200 -22.83 1.69 10.29
N LYS A 201 -23.94 2.23 9.76
CA LYS A 201 -25.18 2.59 10.48
C LYS A 201 -24.91 3.34 11.80
N GLY A 202 -23.99 4.32 11.76
CA GLY A 202 -23.61 5.14 12.92
C GLY A 202 -22.55 4.53 13.85
N LYS A 203 -22.09 3.30 13.60
CA LYS A 203 -20.93 2.71 14.28
C LYS A 203 -19.63 3.21 13.64
N PRO A 204 -18.53 3.34 14.41
CA PRO A 204 -17.23 3.69 13.84
C PRO A 204 -16.73 2.58 12.91
N LEU A 205 -16.29 2.93 11.70
CA LEU A 205 -15.64 2.00 10.79
C LEU A 205 -14.17 1.83 11.17
N ARG A 206 -13.76 0.62 11.51
CA ARG A 206 -12.35 0.29 11.77
C ARG A 206 -11.56 0.27 10.47
N VAL A 207 -10.40 0.92 10.49
CA VAL A 207 -9.49 1.02 9.36
C VAL A 207 -8.10 0.55 9.78
N SER A 208 -7.43 -0.18 8.89
CA SER A 208 -6.01 -0.48 9.00
C SER A 208 -5.30 -0.01 7.75
N ILE A 209 -4.37 0.92 7.87
CA ILE A 209 -3.58 1.44 6.75
C ILE A 209 -2.23 0.74 6.78
N PHE A 210 -1.95 -0.09 5.79
CA PHE A 210 -0.65 -0.73 5.63
C PHE A 210 0.24 0.13 4.74
N VAL A 211 1.52 0.21 5.08
CA VAL A 211 2.54 0.85 4.24
C VAL A 211 3.73 -0.11 4.12
N GLY A 212 4.20 -0.33 2.90
CA GLY A 212 5.22 -1.33 2.60
C GLY A 212 4.71 -2.77 2.65
N GLY A 213 5.62 -3.68 3.02
CA GLY A 213 5.45 -5.12 2.94
C GLY A 213 5.80 -5.69 1.57
N PRO A 214 5.37 -6.92 1.28
CA PRO A 214 5.54 -7.53 -0.04
C PRO A 214 5.00 -6.62 -1.16
N PRO A 215 5.78 -6.31 -2.22
CA PRO A 215 5.35 -5.42 -3.31
C PRO A 215 4.04 -5.82 -4.00
N ALA A 216 3.67 -7.10 -3.92
CA ALA A 216 2.40 -7.62 -4.44
C ALA A 216 1.18 -6.99 -3.77
N LEU A 217 1.26 -6.58 -2.50
CA LEU A 217 0.17 -5.88 -1.80
C LEU A 217 -0.09 -4.51 -2.43
N THR A 218 0.98 -3.74 -2.66
CA THR A 218 0.89 -2.42 -3.30
C THR A 218 0.32 -2.52 -4.71
N MET A 219 0.81 -3.49 -5.50
CA MET A 219 0.30 -3.69 -6.86
C MET A 219 -1.17 -4.16 -6.86
N ALA A 220 -1.55 -5.03 -5.94
CA ALA A 220 -2.93 -5.52 -5.87
C ALA A 220 -3.94 -4.41 -5.53
N ALA A 221 -3.57 -3.46 -4.67
CA ALA A 221 -4.45 -2.37 -4.23
C ALA A 221 -4.73 -1.31 -5.32
N VAL A 222 -4.00 -1.34 -6.44
CA VAL A 222 -4.18 -0.37 -7.55
C VAL A 222 -4.67 -0.99 -8.85
N MET A 223 -4.62 -2.32 -8.97
CA MET A 223 -5.03 -3.00 -10.21
C MET A 223 -6.56 -3.02 -10.35
N PRO A 224 -7.11 -2.80 -11.55
CA PRO A 224 -8.51 -3.11 -11.83
C PRO A 224 -8.67 -4.63 -11.90
N LEU A 225 -9.23 -5.23 -10.84
CA LEU A 225 -9.39 -6.68 -10.73
C LEU A 225 -10.72 -7.16 -11.33
N PRO A 226 -10.77 -8.37 -11.91
CA PRO A 226 -12.03 -8.95 -12.36
C PRO A 226 -12.96 -9.27 -11.18
N GLU A 227 -14.26 -9.06 -11.35
CA GLU A 227 -15.30 -9.27 -10.33
C GLU A 227 -15.17 -10.62 -9.60
N GLY A 228 -15.19 -10.61 -8.27
CA GLY A 228 -15.07 -11.83 -7.44
C GLY A 228 -13.63 -12.31 -7.17
N ILE A 229 -12.60 -11.58 -7.60
CA ILE A 229 -11.24 -11.71 -7.04
C ILE A 229 -10.99 -10.55 -6.08
N SER A 230 -10.78 -10.84 -4.79
CA SER A 230 -10.35 -9.81 -3.84
C SER A 230 -8.88 -9.44 -4.04
N GLU A 231 -8.51 -8.24 -3.62
CA GLU A 231 -7.15 -7.71 -3.71
C GLU A 231 -6.16 -8.58 -2.93
N LEU A 232 -6.55 -9.09 -1.76
CA LEU A 232 -5.72 -10.03 -0.98
C LEU A 232 -5.50 -11.35 -1.73
N THR A 233 -6.53 -11.83 -2.43
CA THR A 233 -6.45 -13.04 -3.24
C THR A 233 -5.47 -12.85 -4.41
N PHE A 234 -5.61 -11.72 -5.11
CA PHE A 234 -4.71 -11.36 -6.20
C PHE A 234 -3.27 -11.14 -5.72
N ALA A 235 -3.07 -10.44 -4.60
CA ALA A 235 -1.76 -10.26 -3.98
C ALA A 235 -1.11 -11.61 -3.63
N GLY A 236 -1.88 -12.59 -3.17
CA GLY A 236 -1.39 -13.93 -2.87
C GLY A 236 -0.86 -14.68 -4.10
N ILE A 237 -1.58 -14.58 -5.21
CA ILE A 237 -1.20 -15.17 -6.50
C ILE A 237 0.01 -14.44 -7.08
N LEU A 238 -0.05 -13.11 -7.17
CA LEU A 238 1.00 -12.26 -7.74
C LEU A 238 2.29 -12.32 -6.91
N GLY A 239 2.19 -12.36 -5.59
CA GLY A 239 3.32 -12.56 -4.69
C GLY A 239 3.82 -14.00 -4.65
N ASN A 240 3.12 -14.94 -5.29
CA ASN A 240 3.39 -16.38 -5.24
C ASN A 240 3.54 -16.88 -3.79
N ARG A 241 2.77 -16.29 -2.86
CA ARG A 241 2.75 -16.55 -1.42
C ARG A 241 1.49 -15.96 -0.81
N ARG A 242 0.83 -16.72 0.06
CA ARG A 242 -0.38 -16.27 0.78
C ARG A 242 -0.12 -14.97 1.53
N VAL A 243 -1.04 -14.02 1.40
CA VAL A 243 -1.05 -12.84 2.27
C VAL A 243 -1.31 -13.29 3.70
N ARG A 244 -0.39 -12.95 4.60
CA ARG A 244 -0.53 -13.27 6.02
C ARG A 244 -1.20 -12.12 6.75
N TYR A 245 -2.10 -12.45 7.65
CA TYR A 245 -2.74 -11.47 8.51
C TYR A 245 -2.90 -11.98 9.94
N THR A 246 -3.13 -11.07 10.87
CA THR A 246 -3.50 -11.38 12.25
C THR A 246 -4.58 -10.42 12.75
N MET A 247 -5.19 -10.72 13.90
CA MET A 247 -6.07 -9.79 14.61
C MET A 247 -5.31 -9.22 15.80
N HIS A 248 -5.31 -7.91 15.96
CA HIS A 248 -4.68 -7.24 17.09
C HIS A 248 -5.48 -6.00 17.48
N ASP A 249 -5.82 -5.86 18.76
CA ASP A 249 -6.65 -4.76 19.30
C ASP A 249 -7.98 -4.56 18.54
N GLY A 250 -8.56 -5.63 17.98
CA GLY A 250 -9.79 -5.58 17.19
C GLY A 250 -9.62 -5.14 15.73
N TYR A 251 -8.39 -4.98 15.25
CA TYR A 251 -8.04 -4.62 13.87
C TYR A 251 -7.41 -5.81 13.13
N THR A 252 -7.66 -5.89 11.82
CA THR A 252 -7.02 -6.86 10.93
C THR A 252 -5.71 -6.29 10.41
N ILE A 253 -4.60 -6.95 10.72
CA ILE A 253 -3.25 -6.47 10.43
C ILE A 253 -2.57 -7.35 9.39
N ALA A 254 -2.10 -6.76 8.28
CA ALA A 254 -1.21 -7.43 7.34
C ALA A 254 0.13 -7.75 8.03
N SER A 255 0.39 -9.02 8.28
CA SER A 255 1.47 -9.45 9.18
C SER A 255 2.88 -9.12 8.67
N ASP A 256 3.01 -8.99 7.35
CA ASP A 256 4.29 -8.76 6.67
C ASP A 256 4.49 -7.30 6.22
N ALA A 257 3.57 -6.38 6.56
CA ALA A 257 3.71 -4.95 6.28
C ALA A 257 4.95 -4.35 6.97
N ASP A 258 5.45 -3.23 6.45
CA ASP A 258 6.53 -2.48 7.11
C ASP A 258 5.97 -1.60 8.23
N PHE A 259 4.82 -0.96 7.98
CA PHE A 259 4.09 -0.14 8.93
C PHE A 259 2.59 -0.47 8.89
N VAL A 260 1.91 -0.29 10.04
CA VAL A 260 0.46 -0.24 10.09
C VAL A 260 -0.01 0.91 10.98
N ILE A 261 -0.97 1.69 10.48
CA ILE A 261 -1.72 2.69 11.25
C ILE A 261 -3.13 2.14 11.43
N THR A 262 -3.58 1.99 12.67
CA THR A 262 -4.96 1.61 12.98
C THR A 262 -5.75 2.80 13.49
N GLY A 263 -7.06 2.80 13.25
CA GLY A 263 -7.93 3.87 13.72
C GLY A 263 -9.38 3.68 13.29
N GLU A 264 -10.21 4.64 13.63
CA GLU A 264 -11.65 4.59 13.38
C GLU A 264 -12.12 5.84 12.62
N LEU A 265 -13.03 5.63 11.69
CA LEU A 265 -13.79 6.69 11.02
C LEU A 265 -15.16 6.80 11.67
N HIS A 266 -15.51 7.99 12.11
CA HIS A 266 -16.82 8.28 12.67
C HIS A 266 -17.69 8.97 11.61
N THR A 267 -18.96 8.60 11.53
CA THR A 267 -19.90 9.18 10.57
C THR A 267 -20.05 10.69 10.81
N GLY A 268 -19.88 11.48 9.75
CA GLY A 268 -20.05 12.94 9.79
C GLY A 268 -18.82 13.72 10.26
N GLU A 269 -17.75 13.04 10.69
CA GLU A 269 -16.50 13.69 11.07
C GLU A 269 -15.59 13.87 9.87
N ASN A 270 -15.56 15.09 9.34
CA ASN A 270 -14.70 15.48 8.23
C ASN A 270 -13.82 16.66 8.65
N LYS A 271 -12.63 16.72 8.05
CA LYS A 271 -11.70 17.85 8.20
C LYS A 271 -11.08 18.19 6.85
N PRO A 272 -10.59 19.43 6.68
CA PRO A 272 -9.99 19.83 5.43
C PRO A 272 -8.70 19.06 5.09
N GLU A 273 -8.69 18.42 3.91
CA GLU A 273 -7.55 17.71 3.33
C GLU A 273 -7.07 18.46 2.07
N GLY A 274 -5.78 18.33 1.76
CA GLY A 274 -5.14 19.02 0.64
C GLY A 274 -4.76 20.47 0.95
N PRO A 275 -4.34 21.27 -0.04
CA PRO A 275 -4.21 20.93 -1.45
C PRO A 275 -3.20 19.79 -1.69
N PHE A 276 -3.25 19.16 -2.87
CA PHE A 276 -2.34 18.07 -3.22
C PHE A 276 -2.03 18.07 -4.71
N GLY A 277 -0.75 17.93 -5.08
CA GLY A 277 -0.36 17.77 -6.49
C GLY A 277 -0.86 16.46 -7.09
N ASP A 278 -1.86 16.54 -7.98
CA ASP A 278 -2.57 15.39 -8.49
C ASP A 278 -1.98 14.85 -9.82
N HIS A 279 -2.38 13.64 -10.20
CA HIS A 279 -1.91 12.92 -11.38
C HIS A 279 -2.17 13.66 -12.71
N LEU A 280 -3.13 14.61 -12.73
CA LEU A 280 -3.41 15.48 -13.88
C LEU A 280 -2.38 16.61 -14.06
N GLY A 281 -1.50 16.82 -13.07
CA GLY A 281 -0.50 17.90 -13.08
C GLY A 281 -1.03 19.24 -12.57
N TYR A 282 -2.11 19.23 -11.79
CA TYR A 282 -2.66 20.41 -11.11
C TYR A 282 -2.87 20.07 -9.64
N TYR A 283 -3.03 21.09 -8.80
CA TYR A 283 -3.38 20.88 -7.40
C TYR A 283 -4.88 20.57 -7.28
N SER A 284 -5.22 19.42 -6.68
CA SER A 284 -6.54 19.26 -6.07
C SER A 284 -6.69 20.32 -4.98
N LEU A 285 -7.81 21.05 -4.99
CA LEU A 285 -8.08 22.06 -3.98
C LEU A 285 -8.34 21.42 -2.61
N LYS A 286 -8.20 22.24 -1.58
CA LYS A 286 -8.56 21.87 -0.21
C LYS A 286 -10.06 21.61 -0.12
N HIS A 287 -10.46 20.48 0.43
CA HIS A 287 -11.86 20.09 0.64
C HIS A 287 -11.98 19.20 1.88
N ASP A 288 -13.17 19.13 2.47
CA ASP A 288 -13.43 18.27 3.60
C ASP A 288 -13.50 16.79 3.19
N PHE A 289 -12.75 15.97 3.90
CA PHE A 289 -12.75 14.51 3.79
C PHE A 289 -12.80 13.87 5.18
N PRO A 290 -13.18 12.58 5.27
CA PRO A 290 -13.21 11.87 6.54
C PRO A 290 -11.89 11.93 7.29
N VAL A 291 -11.97 12.21 8.58
CA VAL A 291 -10.83 12.17 9.49
C VAL A 291 -10.75 10.81 10.18
N LEU A 292 -9.57 10.19 10.12
CA LEU A 292 -9.30 8.97 10.88
C LEU A 292 -8.77 9.34 12.25
N ARG A 293 -9.45 8.91 13.31
CA ARG A 293 -8.92 8.95 14.67
C ARG A 293 -7.96 7.80 14.86
N VAL A 294 -6.68 8.12 14.98
CA VAL A 294 -5.60 7.14 15.07
C VAL A 294 -5.63 6.49 16.44
N HIS A 295 -5.62 5.16 16.44
CA HIS A 295 -5.50 4.34 17.62
C HIS A 295 -4.03 4.05 17.92
N LYS A 296 -3.32 3.39 16.99
CA LYS A 296 -1.89 3.06 17.14
C LYS A 296 -1.16 3.05 15.80
N VAL A 297 0.15 3.29 15.87
CA VAL A 297 1.08 3.13 14.74
C VAL A 297 2.13 2.09 15.12
N TRP A 298 2.30 1.08 14.28
CA TRP A 298 3.27 0.01 14.47
C TRP A 298 4.23 -0.10 13.30
N HIS A 299 5.44 -0.60 13.56
CA HIS A 299 6.41 -0.92 12.53
C HIS A 299 7.24 -2.18 12.86
N ARG A 300 7.79 -2.81 11.82
CA ARG A 300 8.72 -3.94 11.96
C ARG A 300 10.17 -3.49 12.28
N GLN A 301 11.03 -4.43 12.69
CA GLN A 301 12.42 -4.15 13.10
C GLN A 301 13.33 -3.54 12.00
N ASN A 302 12.99 -3.65 10.72
CA ASN A 302 13.75 -3.07 9.59
C ASN A 302 12.79 -2.44 8.58
N ALA A 303 11.87 -1.61 9.07
CA ALA A 303 10.81 -1.04 8.27
C ALA A 303 11.37 -0.05 7.22
N ILE A 304 10.94 -0.19 5.97
CA ILE A 304 11.27 0.74 4.88
C ILE A 304 10.00 1.43 4.43
N TRP A 305 10.03 2.76 4.32
CA TRP A 305 8.87 3.55 3.89
C TRP A 305 8.82 3.70 2.36
N PRO A 306 7.96 2.97 1.64
CA PRO A 306 7.79 3.20 0.21
C PRO A 306 7.05 4.51 -0.06
N PHE A 307 7.49 5.24 -1.08
CA PHE A 307 6.76 6.38 -1.60
C PHE A 307 6.85 6.49 -3.13
N THR A 308 5.97 7.31 -3.67
CA THR A 308 5.98 7.72 -5.07
C THR A 308 5.52 9.17 -5.17
N VAL A 309 6.12 9.94 -6.06
CA VAL A 309 5.59 11.25 -6.45
C VAL A 309 4.50 11.07 -7.49
N VAL A 310 3.39 11.80 -7.33
CA VAL A 310 2.26 11.87 -8.25
C VAL A 310 2.20 13.29 -8.82
N GLY A 311 1.93 13.45 -10.11
CA GLY A 311 1.90 14.76 -10.79
C GLY A 311 3.11 15.03 -11.68
N ARG A 312 3.22 16.23 -12.24
CA ARG A 312 4.25 16.62 -13.22
C ARG A 312 4.77 18.03 -13.02
#